data_AF-A0A1R2AU54-F1
#
_entry.id   AF-A0A1R2AU54-F1
#
_cell.length_a   1.000
_cell.length_b   1.000
_cell.length_c   1.000
_cell.angle_alpha   90.00
_cell.angle_beta   90.00
_cell.angle_gamma   90.00
#
_symmetry.space_group_name_H-M   'P 1'
#
loop_
_entity.id
_entity.type
_entity.pdbx_description
1 polymer ?
#
loop_
_entity_poly.entity_id
_entity_poly.type
_entity_poly.pdbx_seq_one_letter_code
_entity_poly.pdbx_strand_id
1 'polypeptide(L)'
;MMCCMPSIIPENPNQQANKLFKIIKILAILQLGFGIFGLFVEISLGFRLLFGSIILYLIPCGRNWCTCVIYIIMSLIDLLPSLMFLGRYFSWYGIIPLDYIAFFVIFMLKFPFYTVTCYYCFLTYKELKAISLEIQFGAYPADWEQGPERRQYFTGPGYVLK
;
A
#
# COMPACT_ATOMS: atom_id res chain seq x y z
N MET A 1 20.09 7.84 7.93
CA MET A 1 20.03 6.80 6.87
C MET A 1 20.20 5.42 7.52
N MET A 2 19.13 4.88 8.08
CA MET A 2 19.04 3.49 8.58
C MET A 2 17.73 2.82 8.10
N CYS A 3 17.02 3.45 7.17
CA CYS A 3 15.60 3.20 6.96
C CYS A 3 15.30 2.09 5.94
N CYS A 4 16.28 1.31 5.46
CA CYS A 4 16.06 0.20 4.52
C CYS A 4 17.11 -0.90 4.73
N MET A 5 17.38 -1.28 5.98
CA MET A 5 18.19 -2.48 6.21
C MET A 5 17.44 -3.67 5.58
N PRO A 6 18.09 -4.56 4.82
CA PRO A 6 17.45 -5.75 4.29
C PRO A 6 16.95 -6.55 5.49
N SER A 7 15.65 -6.43 5.79
CA SER A 7 15.07 -7.21 6.85
C SER A 7 15.02 -8.63 6.31
N ILE A 8 15.83 -9.52 6.89
CA ILE A 8 15.88 -10.95 6.57
C ILE A 8 14.58 -11.57 7.11
N ILE A 9 13.46 -11.19 6.50
CA ILE A 9 12.14 -11.69 6.86
C ILE A 9 12.00 -13.03 6.14
N PRO A 10 11.80 -14.13 6.88
CA PRO A 10 11.75 -15.47 6.32
C PRO A 10 10.62 -15.62 5.29
N GLU A 11 10.71 -16.62 4.42
CA GLU A 11 9.75 -16.81 3.31
C GLU A 11 8.31 -17.07 3.75
N ASN A 12 8.12 -17.57 4.96
CA ASN A 12 6.81 -17.80 5.56
C ASN A 12 6.79 -17.29 7.01
N PRO A 13 6.67 -15.97 7.23
CA PRO A 13 6.66 -15.44 8.58
C PRO A 13 5.29 -15.69 9.26
N ASN A 14 4.18 -15.61 8.52
CA ASN A 14 2.84 -15.84 9.07
C ASN A 14 1.81 -16.11 7.97
N GLN A 15 0.77 -16.91 8.22
CA GLN A 15 -0.33 -17.10 7.26
C GLN A 15 -1.07 -15.78 6.97
N GLN A 16 -1.18 -14.90 7.96
CA GLN A 16 -1.77 -13.57 7.81
C GLN A 16 -0.95 -12.67 6.87
N ALA A 17 0.38 -12.63 7.04
CA ALA A 17 1.28 -11.90 6.15
C ALA A 17 1.20 -12.43 4.70
N ASN A 18 1.11 -13.75 4.52
CA ASN A 18 0.93 -14.36 3.21
C ASN A 18 -0.41 -13.98 2.55
N LYS A 19 -1.50 -13.88 3.32
CA LYS A 19 -2.80 -13.39 2.83
C LYS A 19 -2.69 -11.91 2.39
N LEU A 20 -2.05 -11.07 3.21
CA LEU A 20 -1.81 -9.66 2.90
C LEU A 20 -0.96 -9.48 1.63
N PHE A 21 0.10 -10.26 1.45
CA PHE A 21 0.91 -10.22 0.23
C PHE A 21 0.12 -10.63 -1.02
N LYS A 22 -0.78 -11.62 -0.92
CA LYS A 22 -1.67 -11.97 -2.03
C LYS A 22 -2.60 -10.82 -2.39
N ILE A 23 -3.21 -10.18 -1.39
CA ILE A 23 -4.09 -9.01 -1.59
C ILE A 23 -3.31 -7.87 -2.25
N ILE A 24 -2.10 -7.57 -1.75
CA ILE A 24 -1.23 -6.53 -2.34
C ILE A 24 -0.86 -6.86 -3.78
N LYS A 25 -0.54 -8.11 -4.13
CA LYS A 25 -0.26 -8.49 -5.53
C LYS A 25 -1.48 -8.26 -6.43
N ILE A 26 -2.68 -8.58 -5.97
CA ILE A 26 -3.92 -8.33 -6.72
C ILE A 26 -4.12 -6.81 -6.90
N LEU A 27 -3.95 -6.02 -5.82
CA LEU A 27 -4.03 -4.57 -5.88
C LEU A 27 -2.99 -3.98 -6.82
N ALA A 28 -1.77 -4.54 -6.88
CA ALA A 28 -0.72 -4.09 -7.79
C ALA A 28 -1.12 -4.30 -9.25
N ILE A 29 -1.70 -5.46 -9.57
CA ILE A 29 -2.21 -5.77 -10.93
C ILE A 29 -3.37 -4.84 -11.29
N LEU A 30 -4.31 -4.61 -10.36
CA LEU A 30 -5.40 -3.66 -10.57
C LEU A 30 -4.86 -2.24 -10.78
N GLN A 31 -3.88 -1.80 -9.98
CA GLN A 31 -3.25 -0.49 -10.11
C GLN A 31 -2.51 -0.34 -11.44
N LEU A 32 -1.88 -1.40 -11.93
CA LEU A 32 -1.24 -1.43 -13.24
C LEU A 32 -2.29 -1.26 -14.35
N GLY A 33 -3.42 -1.98 -14.28
CA GLY A 33 -4.54 -1.79 -15.20
C GLY A 33 -5.06 -0.35 -15.18
N PHE A 34 -5.26 0.22 -13.99
CA PHE A 34 -5.62 1.63 -13.83
C PHE A 34 -4.59 2.59 -14.41
N GLY A 35 -3.29 2.29 -14.27
CA GLY A 35 -2.22 3.08 -14.86
C GLY A 35 -2.25 3.08 -16.38
N ILE A 36 -2.51 1.92 -17.00
CA ILE A 36 -2.67 1.80 -18.46
C ILE A 36 -3.88 2.62 -18.93
N PHE A 37 -5.03 2.51 -18.26
CA PHE A 37 -6.19 3.35 -18.58
C PHE A 37 -5.90 4.84 -18.36
N GLY A 38 -5.13 5.18 -17.32
CA GLY A 38 -4.70 6.54 -17.04
C GLY A 38 -3.83 7.15 -18.14
N LEU A 39 -3.00 6.36 -18.82
CA LEU A 39 -2.17 6.83 -19.93
C LEU A 39 -3.00 7.37 -21.11
N PHE A 40 -4.20 6.83 -21.33
CA PHE A 40 -5.10 7.31 -22.40
C PHE A 40 -5.77 8.64 -22.07
N VAL A 41 -5.82 9.02 -20.79
CA VAL A 41 -6.41 10.29 -20.35
C VAL A 41 -5.35 11.36 -20.14
N GLU A 42 -4.31 11.05 -19.38
CA GLU A 42 -3.19 11.95 -19.16
C GLU A 42 -1.90 11.14 -18.92
N ILE A 43 -0.91 11.36 -19.79
CA ILE A 43 0.38 10.65 -19.75
C ILE A 43 1.03 10.77 -18.36
N SER A 44 1.04 11.97 -17.78
CA SER A 44 1.62 12.24 -16.45
C SER A 44 0.92 11.47 -15.32
N LEU A 45 -0.42 11.35 -15.39
CA LEU A 45 -1.20 10.57 -14.43
C LEU A 45 -0.89 9.07 -14.58
N GLY A 46 -0.88 8.56 -15.81
CA GLY A 46 -0.58 7.16 -16.11
C GLY A 46 0.81 6.74 -15.62
N PHE A 47 1.84 7.55 -15.85
CA PHE A 47 3.20 7.27 -15.36
C PHE A 47 3.27 7.19 -13.83
N ARG A 48 2.60 8.10 -13.11
CA ARG A 48 2.56 8.08 -11.63
C ARG A 48 1.88 6.83 -11.10
N LEU A 49 0.75 6.43 -11.70
CA LEU A 49 0.04 5.19 -11.35
C LEU A 49 0.88 3.94 -11.64
N LEU A 50 1.57 3.90 -12.78
CA LEU A 50 2.45 2.80 -13.14
C LEU A 50 3.64 2.68 -12.18
N PHE A 51 4.28 3.80 -11.82
CA PHE A 51 5.36 3.79 -10.83
C PHE A 51 4.86 3.32 -9.46
N GLY A 52 3.67 3.76 -9.05
CA GLY A 52 3.00 3.26 -7.85
C GLY A 52 2.77 1.74 -7.89
N SER A 53 2.33 1.19 -9.03
CA SER A 53 2.11 -0.25 -9.20
C SER A 53 3.41 -1.07 -9.06
N ILE A 54 4.54 -0.55 -9.57
CA ILE A 54 5.86 -1.19 -9.46
C ILE A 54 6.30 -1.23 -7.98
N ILE A 55 6.14 -0.12 -7.25
CA ILE A 55 6.45 -0.08 -5.82
C ILE A 55 5.56 -1.07 -5.06
N LEU A 56 4.26 -1.12 -5.39
CA LEU A 56 3.34 -2.04 -4.73
C LEU A 56 3.71 -3.51 -4.97
N TYR A 57 4.20 -3.83 -6.17
CA TYR A 57 4.72 -5.15 -6.52
C TYR A 57 6.06 -5.47 -5.83
N LEU A 58 6.88 -4.45 -5.55
CA LEU A 58 8.15 -4.61 -4.82
C LEU A 58 7.94 -4.92 -3.34
N ILE A 59 6.81 -4.54 -2.73
CA ILE A 59 6.51 -4.85 -1.32
C ILE A 59 6.56 -6.35 -1.02
N PRO A 60 5.79 -7.23 -1.71
CA PRO A 60 5.83 -8.66 -1.45
C PRO A 60 7.14 -9.33 -1.87
N CYS A 61 7.89 -8.75 -2.83
CA CYS A 61 9.15 -9.31 -3.31
C CYS A 61 10.33 -8.95 -2.40
N GLY A 62 10.44 -7.68 -2.02
CA GLY A 62 11.53 -7.19 -1.16
C GLY A 62 11.29 -7.41 0.32
N ARG A 63 10.02 -7.66 0.73
CA ARG A 63 9.60 -7.84 2.14
C ARG A 63 10.15 -6.76 3.08
N ASN A 64 10.28 -5.53 2.58
CA ASN A 64 10.76 -4.41 3.36
C ASN A 64 9.59 -3.54 3.78
N TRP A 65 9.42 -3.33 5.10
CA TRP A 65 8.38 -2.44 5.64
C TRP A 65 8.52 -0.99 5.14
N CYS A 66 9.73 -0.60 4.76
CA CYS A 66 10.09 0.73 4.28
C CYS A 66 9.46 1.02 2.92
N THR A 67 9.39 0.02 2.05
CA THR A 67 8.73 0.13 0.74
C THR A 67 7.25 0.43 0.90
N CYS A 68 6.60 -0.11 1.95
CA CYS A 68 5.22 0.23 2.28
C CYS A 68 5.06 1.71 2.66
N VAL A 69 5.99 2.26 3.46
CA VAL A 69 5.97 3.68 3.85
C VAL A 69 6.19 4.58 2.64
N ILE A 70 7.16 4.24 1.78
CA ILE A 70 7.43 4.98 0.54
C ILE A 70 6.18 5.00 -0.34
N TYR A 71 5.50 3.85 -0.50
CA TYR A 71 4.25 3.78 -1.25
C TYR A 71 3.17 4.69 -0.66
N ILE A 72 2.95 4.66 0.66
CA ILE A 72 1.93 5.48 1.34
C ILE A 72 2.23 6.99 1.17
N ILE A 73 3.49 7.39 1.29
CA ILE A 73 3.86 8.81 1.09
C ILE A 73 3.63 9.20 -0.37
N MET A 74 4.02 8.34 -1.32
CA MET A 74 3.84 8.60 -2.73
C MET A 74 2.37 8.68 -3.13
N SER A 75 1.51 7.81 -2.60
CA SER A 75 0.07 7.85 -2.85
C SER A 75 -0.59 9.11 -2.27
N LEU A 76 -0.14 9.59 -1.10
CA LEU A 76 -0.61 10.84 -0.52
C LEU A 76 -0.20 12.05 -1.37
N ILE A 77 1.04 12.08 -1.87
CA ILE A 77 1.50 13.13 -2.79
C ILE A 77 0.68 13.10 -4.08
N ASP A 78 0.38 11.92 -4.62
CA ASP A 78 -0.42 11.78 -5.85
C ASP A 78 -1.92 12.10 -5.65
N LEU A 79 -2.44 11.98 -4.42
CA LEU A 79 -3.81 12.37 -4.06
C LEU A 79 -3.95 13.89 -3.87
N LEU A 80 -2.88 14.62 -3.55
CA LEU A 80 -2.94 16.07 -3.26
C LEU A 80 -3.46 16.93 -4.43
N PRO A 81 -2.90 16.82 -5.66
CA PRO A 81 -3.38 17.56 -6.83
C PRO A 81 -4.83 17.21 -7.18
N SER A 82 -5.14 15.94 -6.94
CA SER A 82 -6.42 15.30 -7.08
C SER A 82 -7.48 15.93 -6.15
N LEU A 83 -7.12 16.18 -4.88
CA LEU A 83 -7.97 16.86 -3.90
C LEU A 83 -8.13 18.36 -4.20
N MET A 84 -7.07 19.01 -4.71
CA MET A 84 -7.15 20.40 -5.19
C MET A 84 -8.11 20.56 -6.37
N PHE A 85 -8.13 19.58 -7.29
CA PHE A 85 -9.08 19.57 -8.41
C PHE A 85 -10.54 19.48 -7.92
N LEU A 86 -10.81 18.60 -6.96
CA LEU A 86 -12.13 18.48 -6.33
C LEU A 86 -12.54 19.78 -5.62
N GLY A 87 -11.62 20.43 -4.90
CA GLY A 87 -11.87 21.72 -4.25
C GLY A 87 -12.23 22.82 -5.25
N ARG A 88 -11.55 22.87 -6.40
CA ARG A 88 -11.88 23.80 -7.50
C ARG A 88 -13.27 23.50 -8.09
N TYR A 89 -13.60 22.23 -8.27
CA TYR A 89 -14.91 21.80 -8.76
C TYR A 89 -16.07 22.30 -7.88
N PHE A 90 -15.95 22.14 -6.56
CA PHE A 90 -16.96 22.66 -5.61
C PHE A 90 -17.02 24.20 -5.59
N SER A 91 -15.88 24.87 -5.76
CA SER A 91 -15.83 26.34 -5.80
C SER A 91 -16.47 26.95 -7.05
N TRP A 92 -16.59 26.20 -8.16
CA TRP A 92 -17.09 26.68 -9.46
C TRP A 92 -18.54 26.27 -9.75
N TYR A 93 -19.34 26.00 -8.70
CA TYR A 93 -20.75 25.58 -8.80
C TYR A 93 -20.98 24.30 -9.64
N GLY A 94 -19.98 23.42 -9.74
CA GLY A 94 -20.16 22.11 -10.36
C GLY A 94 -20.21 22.07 -11.89
N ILE A 95 -19.80 23.14 -12.57
CA ILE A 95 -19.73 23.16 -14.04
C ILE A 95 -18.45 22.45 -14.48
N ILE A 96 -18.56 21.21 -14.94
CA ILE A 96 -17.45 20.47 -15.58
C ILE A 96 -17.54 20.70 -17.09
N PRO A 97 -16.50 21.24 -17.74
CA PRO A 97 -16.45 21.26 -19.20
C PRO A 97 -16.42 19.83 -19.72
N LEU A 98 -17.10 19.56 -20.84
CA LEU A 98 -17.29 18.20 -21.38
C LEU A 98 -15.97 17.42 -21.53
N ASP A 99 -14.89 18.13 -21.86
CA ASP A 99 -13.54 17.60 -22.04
C ASP A 99 -12.91 17.04 -20.74
N TYR A 100 -13.41 17.43 -19.57
CA TYR A 100 -12.88 17.02 -18.26
C TYR A 100 -13.70 15.90 -17.58
N ILE A 101 -14.76 15.41 -18.23
CA ILE A 101 -15.62 14.35 -17.67
C ILE A 101 -14.82 13.05 -17.46
N ALA A 102 -13.99 12.66 -18.43
CA ALA A 102 -13.13 11.47 -18.31
C ALA A 102 -12.15 11.59 -17.12
N PHE A 103 -11.61 12.79 -16.91
CA PHE A 103 -10.72 13.09 -15.79
C PHE A 103 -11.43 12.95 -14.44
N PHE A 104 -12.67 13.45 -14.36
CA PHE A 104 -13.51 13.37 -13.16
C PHE A 104 -13.89 11.93 -12.82
N VAL A 105 -14.25 11.11 -13.82
CA VAL A 105 -14.58 9.69 -13.60
C VAL A 105 -13.38 8.90 -13.09
N ILE A 106 -12.21 9.08 -13.71
CA ILE A 106 -10.97 8.44 -13.23
C ILE A 106 -10.65 8.90 -11.83
N PHE A 107 -10.82 10.19 -11.53
CA PHE A 107 -10.59 10.72 -10.19
C PHE A 107 -11.49 10.08 -9.12
N MET A 108 -12.80 9.97 -9.41
CA MET A 108 -13.77 9.34 -8.52
C MET A 108 -13.48 7.86 -8.26
N LEU A 109 -12.89 7.16 -9.22
CA LEU A 109 -12.50 5.76 -9.08
C LEU A 109 -11.12 5.60 -8.41
N LYS A 110 -10.21 6.54 -8.67
CA LYS A 110 -8.85 6.61 -8.11
C LYS A 110 -8.88 6.80 -6.59
N PHE A 111 -9.73 7.69 -6.08
CA PHE A 111 -9.79 8.03 -4.65
C PHE A 111 -10.10 6.84 -3.72
N PRO A 112 -11.21 6.07 -3.91
CA PRO A 112 -11.49 4.89 -3.09
C PRO A 112 -10.44 3.80 -3.31
N PHE A 113 -9.93 3.64 -4.52
CA PHE A 113 -8.87 2.67 -4.81
C PHE A 113 -7.60 2.94 -4.00
N TYR A 114 -7.10 4.17 -4.00
CA TYR A 114 -5.94 4.53 -3.19
C TYR A 114 -6.20 4.44 -1.69
N THR A 115 -7.41 4.77 -1.23
CA THR A 115 -7.78 4.64 0.18
C THR A 115 -7.69 3.18 0.64
N VAL A 116 -8.29 2.27 -0.13
CA VAL A 116 -8.23 0.82 0.13
C VAL A 116 -6.79 0.31 0.06
N THR A 117 -6.03 0.76 -0.93
CA THR A 117 -4.65 0.30 -1.14
C THR A 117 -3.72 0.79 -0.02
N CYS A 118 -3.87 2.04 0.42
CA CYS A 118 -3.15 2.58 1.57
C CYS A 118 -3.50 1.84 2.87
N TYR A 119 -4.76 1.47 3.06
CA TYR A 119 -5.20 0.69 4.22
C TYR A 119 -4.51 -0.68 4.28
N TYR A 120 -4.51 -1.44 3.19
CA TYR A 120 -3.82 -2.74 3.12
C TYR A 120 -2.29 -2.60 3.20
N CYS A 121 -1.74 -1.53 2.65
CA CYS A 121 -0.32 -1.21 2.75
C CYS A 121 0.08 -0.88 4.20
N PHE A 122 -0.78 -0.19 4.95
CA PHE A 122 -0.58 0.11 6.36
C PHE A 122 -0.68 -1.13 7.26
N LEU A 123 -1.66 -2.01 7.00
CA LEU A 123 -1.75 -3.32 7.67
C LEU A 123 -0.47 -4.13 7.44
N THR A 124 0.00 -4.20 6.19
CA THR A 124 1.23 -4.91 5.84
C THR A 124 2.47 -4.28 6.48
N TYR A 125 2.53 -2.94 6.55
CA TYR A 125 3.57 -2.22 7.29
C TYR A 125 3.60 -2.63 8.77
N LYS A 126 2.45 -2.66 9.45
CA LYS A 126 2.37 -3.05 10.87
C LYS A 126 2.87 -4.47 11.10
N GLU A 127 2.47 -5.41 10.24
CA GLU A 127 2.90 -6.81 10.32
C GLU A 127 4.40 -6.95 10.07
N LEU A 128 4.92 -6.37 8.98
CA LEU A 128 6.34 -6.44 8.65
C LEU A 128 7.23 -5.78 9.73
N LYS A 129 6.75 -4.69 10.33
CA LYS A 129 7.45 -4.02 11.43
C LYS A 129 7.41 -4.84 12.73
N ALA A 130 6.30 -5.52 13.03
CA ALA A 130 6.23 -6.40 14.19
C ALA A 130 7.23 -7.56 14.04
N ILE A 131 7.25 -8.20 12.87
CA ILE A 131 8.19 -9.29 12.56
C ILE A 131 9.64 -8.80 12.66
N SER A 132 9.96 -7.61 12.13
CA SER A 132 11.35 -7.10 12.20
C SER A 132 11.80 -6.80 13.62
N LEU A 133 10.90 -6.29 14.48
CA LEU A 133 11.19 -6.08 15.91
C LEU A 133 11.37 -7.42 16.63
N GLU A 134 10.55 -8.42 16.36
CA GLU A 134 10.71 -9.76 16.94
C GLU A 134 12.09 -10.35 16.61
N ILE A 135 12.58 -10.20 15.36
CA ILE A 135 13.92 -10.66 14.95
C ILE A 135 15.01 -9.93 15.75
N GLN A 136 14.88 -8.60 15.90
CA GLN A 136 15.90 -7.77 16.54
C GLN A 136 16.01 -7.99 18.05
N PHE A 137 14.90 -8.23 18.74
CA PHE A 137 14.87 -8.40 20.20
C PHE A 137 15.12 -9.85 20.66
N GLY A 138 15.43 -10.77 19.74
CA GLY A 138 15.74 -12.16 20.10
C GLY A 138 14.55 -12.94 20.67
N ALA A 139 13.34 -12.39 20.59
CA ALA A 139 12.09 -13.07 20.89
C ALA A 139 11.63 -13.95 19.72
N TYR A 140 12.58 -14.40 18.89
CA TYR A 140 12.37 -15.39 17.85
C TYR A 140 12.54 -16.77 18.49
N PRO A 141 11.47 -17.46 18.91
CA PRO A 141 11.61 -18.83 19.38
C PRO A 141 12.18 -19.67 18.24
N ALA A 142 13.09 -20.58 18.58
CA ALA A 142 13.64 -21.59 17.68
C ALA A 142 12.55 -22.55 17.12
N ASP A 143 11.30 -22.40 17.55
CA ASP A 143 10.17 -23.30 17.33
C ASP A 143 9.33 -22.97 16.07
N TRP A 144 9.96 -22.44 15.02
CA TRP A 144 9.27 -22.10 13.76
C TRP A 144 8.78 -23.31 12.95
N GLU A 145 9.09 -24.53 13.39
CA GLU A 145 8.50 -25.78 12.91
C GLU A 145 7.09 -26.05 13.48
N GLN A 146 6.67 -25.33 14.52
CA GLN A 146 5.30 -25.47 15.03
C GLN A 146 4.35 -24.66 14.16
N GLY A 147 3.47 -25.39 13.46
CA GLY A 147 2.60 -24.91 12.40
C GLY A 147 1.73 -23.67 12.70
N PRO A 148 0.94 -23.23 11.70
CA PRO A 148 0.27 -21.93 11.66
C PRO A 148 -0.72 -21.63 12.80
N GLU A 149 -1.05 -22.61 13.64
CA GLU A 149 -2.04 -22.50 14.71
C GLU A 149 -1.47 -22.02 16.06
N ARG A 150 -0.13 -22.03 16.25
CA ARG A 150 0.49 -21.77 17.58
C ARG A 150 1.19 -20.42 17.75
N ARG A 151 1.23 -19.55 16.74
CA ARG A 151 1.75 -18.19 16.95
C ARG A 151 0.72 -17.35 17.71
N GLN A 152 0.91 -17.21 19.02
CA GLN A 152 0.26 -16.15 19.77
C GLN A 152 0.73 -14.81 19.22
N TYR A 153 -0.23 -13.97 18.81
CA TYR A 153 0.00 -12.60 18.41
C TYR A 153 0.83 -11.87 19.46
N PHE A 154 1.72 -10.97 19.03
CA PHE A 154 2.46 -10.10 19.96
C PHE A 154 1.46 -9.25 20.76
N THR A 155 1.23 -9.64 22.01
CA THR A 155 0.39 -8.95 23.01
C THR A 155 1.19 -7.91 23.78
N GLY A 156 2.12 -7.23 23.11
CA GLY A 156 2.82 -6.09 23.72
C GLY A 156 1.83 -4.99 24.12
N PRO A 157 2.18 -4.12 25.07
CA PRO A 157 1.28 -3.15 25.70
C PRO A 157 0.64 -2.10 24.77
N GLY A 158 0.85 -2.17 23.45
CA GLY A 158 0.20 -1.34 22.42
C GLY A 158 -0.64 -2.09 21.37
N TYR A 159 -0.83 -3.41 21.52
CA TYR A 159 -1.52 -4.26 20.52
C TYR A 159 -2.87 -4.81 20.97
N VAL A 160 -3.33 -4.42 22.16
CA VAL A 160 -4.69 -4.74 22.62
C VAL A 160 -5.65 -3.78 21.92
N LEU A 161 -6.32 -4.24 20.86
CA LEU A 161 -7.55 -3.60 20.40
C LEU A 161 -8.58 -3.79 21.52
N LYS A 162 -8.88 -2.71 22.24
CA LYS A 162 -10.10 -2.64 23.04
C LYS A 162 -11.31 -2.50 22.12
#